data_AF-A0A498GVC1-F1
#
_entry.id   AF-A0A498GVC1-F1
#
_cell.length_a   1.000
_cell.length_b   1.000
_cell.length_c   1.000
_cell.angle_alpha   90.00
_cell.angle_beta   90.00
_cell.angle_gamma   90.00
#
_symmetry.space_group_name_H-M   'P 1'
#
loop_
_entity.id
_entity.type
_entity.pdbx_description
1 polymer ?
#
loop_
_entity_poly.entity_id
_entity_poly.type
_entity_poly.pdbx_seq_one_letter_code
_entity_poly.pdbx_strand_id
1 'polypeptide(L)'
;MRFFVLIPVIGLAIATCALFIKGGIDIVHFMVVLITGVAETDPEMNIIVEIVETVHLFLVGTVLFLTSLGLYQLFIQPLPFPGWLKINDIEELELNLVGLTIVVLGVNFLSVIFEPQEINLAVYGIGYALPIAALAYFMKVRSRITKRSREEGECLAAIGKVVTEDSESSWLSDERKD
;
A
#
# COMPACT_ATOMS: atom_id res chain seq x y z
N MET A 1 -25.68 13.10 -3.14
CA MET A 1 -24.26 12.87 -3.50
C MET A 1 -23.65 11.58 -2.95
N ARG A 2 -24.18 10.94 -1.89
CA ARG A 2 -23.62 9.67 -1.35
C ARG A 2 -23.67 8.46 -2.28
N PHE A 3 -24.61 8.40 -3.23
CA PHE A 3 -24.71 7.28 -4.18
C PHE A 3 -23.57 7.19 -5.20
N PHE A 4 -22.91 8.30 -5.53
CA PHE A 4 -21.82 8.30 -6.52
C PHE A 4 -20.58 7.54 -6.01
N VAL A 5 -20.35 7.56 -4.69
CA VAL A 5 -19.21 6.89 -4.07
C VAL A 5 -19.40 5.38 -3.92
N LEU A 6 -20.64 4.89 -3.95
CA LEU A 6 -20.91 3.45 -3.92
C LEU A 6 -20.38 2.75 -5.18
N ILE A 7 -20.31 3.44 -6.32
CA ILE A 7 -19.83 2.88 -7.58
C ILE A 7 -18.38 2.37 -7.48
N PRO A 8 -17.37 3.20 -7.10
CA PRO A 8 -15.99 2.72 -6.95
C PRO A 8 -15.82 1.72 -5.81
N VAL A 9 -16.56 1.86 -4.70
CA VAL A 9 -16.47 0.92 -3.57
C VAL A 9 -16.92 -0.47 -3.99
N ILE A 10 -18.08 -0.59 -4.65
CA ILE A 10 -18.57 -1.88 -5.15
C ILE A 10 -17.64 -2.43 -6.24
N GLY A 11 -17.15 -1.58 -7.15
CA GLY A 11 -16.21 -1.99 -8.18
C GLY A 11 -14.91 -2.57 -7.62
N LEU A 12 -14.30 -1.91 -6.62
CA LEU A 12 -13.10 -2.38 -5.94
C LEU A 12 -13.37 -3.67 -5.15
N ALA A 13 -14.51 -3.77 -4.46
CA ALA A 13 -14.88 -4.98 -3.73
C ALA A 13 -15.03 -6.20 -4.66
N ILE A 14 -15.66 -6.03 -5.83
CA ILE A 14 -15.77 -7.08 -6.84
C ILE A 14 -14.39 -7.45 -7.38
N ALA A 15 -13.54 -6.46 -7.69
CA ALA A 15 -12.18 -6.69 -8.19
C ALA A 15 -11.31 -7.47 -7.18
N THR A 16 -11.34 -7.10 -5.90
CA THR A 16 -10.70 -7.85 -4.82
C THR A 16 -11.18 -9.30 -4.79
N CYS A 17 -12.50 -9.50 -4.85
CA CYS A 17 -13.08 -10.83 -4.79
C CYS A 17 -12.59 -11.70 -5.96
N ALA A 18 -12.56 -11.14 -7.17
CA ALA A 18 -12.03 -11.82 -8.34
C ALA A 18 -10.54 -12.16 -8.21
N LEU A 19 -9.72 -11.24 -7.69
CA LEU A 19 -8.29 -11.49 -7.47
C LEU A 19 -8.02 -12.56 -6.41
N PHE A 20 -8.80 -12.59 -5.33
CA PHE A 20 -8.69 -13.64 -4.31
C PHE A 20 -9.12 -15.00 -4.83
N ILE A 21 -10.16 -15.06 -5.66
CA ILE A 21 -10.56 -16.31 -6.32
C ILE A 21 -9.45 -16.77 -7.27
N LYS A 22 -8.91 -15.89 -8.12
CA LYS A 22 -7.83 -16.21 -9.06
C LYS A 22 -6.59 -16.71 -8.32
N GLY A 23 -6.10 -15.95 -7.36
CA GLY A 23 -4.94 -16.35 -6.55
C GLY A 23 -5.18 -17.64 -5.77
N GLY A 24 -6.41 -17.88 -5.30
CA GLY A 24 -6.79 -19.12 -4.62
C GLY A 24 -6.76 -20.33 -5.55
N ILE A 25 -7.26 -20.18 -6.78
CA ILE A 25 -7.21 -21.23 -7.81
C ILE A 25 -5.76 -21.56 -8.16
N ASP A 26 -4.90 -20.55 -8.33
CA ASP A 26 -3.48 -20.75 -8.65
C ASP A 26 -2.75 -21.54 -7.55
N ILE A 27 -2.97 -21.21 -6.27
CA ILE A 27 -2.40 -21.97 -5.14
C ILE A 27 -2.88 -23.42 -5.15
N VAL A 28 -4.17 -23.66 -5.38
CA VAL A 28 -4.73 -25.02 -5.38
C VAL A 28 -4.14 -25.83 -6.53
N HIS A 29 -4.07 -25.24 -7.72
CA HIS A 29 -3.46 -25.88 -8.89
C HIS A 29 -2.01 -26.24 -8.62
N PHE A 30 -1.23 -25.28 -8.11
CA PHE A 30 0.17 -25.49 -7.74
C PHE A 30 0.34 -26.62 -6.71
N MET A 31 -0.51 -26.66 -5.69
CA MET A 31 -0.46 -27.71 -4.66
C MET A 31 -0.78 -29.10 -5.23
N VAL A 32 -1.73 -29.19 -6.17
CA VAL A 32 -2.06 -30.45 -6.86
C VAL A 32 -0.89 -30.93 -7.72
N VAL A 33 -0.24 -30.03 -8.46
CA VAL A 33 0.94 -30.35 -9.28
C VAL A 33 2.10 -30.84 -8.40
N LEU A 34 2.34 -30.18 -7.26
CA LEU A 34 3.39 -30.57 -6.31
C LEU A 34 3.15 -31.97 -5.70
N ILE A 35 1.90 -32.30 -5.38
CA ILE A 35 1.53 -33.60 -4.77
C ILE A 35 1.52 -34.73 -5.80
N THR A 36 1.07 -34.47 -7.03
CA THR A 36 0.96 -35.50 -8.09
C THR A 36 2.31 -35.87 -8.70
N GLY A 37 3.39 -35.17 -8.36
CA GLY A 37 4.76 -35.60 -8.67
C GLY A 37 5.05 -35.67 -10.17
N VAL A 38 4.27 -34.98 -11.02
CA VAL A 38 4.54 -34.84 -12.45
C VAL A 38 5.68 -33.82 -12.63
N ALA A 39 6.84 -34.18 -12.11
CA ALA A 39 8.09 -33.47 -12.32
C ALA A 39 8.68 -33.95 -13.66
N GLU A 40 8.04 -33.57 -14.77
CA GLU A 40 8.71 -33.64 -16.06
C GLU A 40 9.74 -32.50 -16.10
N THR A 41 11.00 -32.87 -15.86
CA THR A 41 12.24 -32.22 -16.34
C THR A 41 12.31 -30.69 -16.32
N ASP A 42 13.16 -30.18 -15.43
CA ASP A 42 13.62 -28.77 -15.28
C ASP A 42 12.67 -27.73 -14.61
N PRO A 43 12.18 -27.93 -13.37
CA PRO A 43 11.10 -27.08 -12.82
C PRO A 43 11.48 -26.08 -11.71
N GLU A 44 12.71 -26.10 -11.16
CA GLU A 44 12.99 -25.37 -9.90
C GLU A 44 12.90 -23.84 -10.02
N MET A 45 13.28 -23.27 -11.17
CA MET A 45 13.27 -21.81 -11.35
C MET A 45 11.88 -21.24 -11.66
N ASN A 46 11.00 -22.00 -12.32
CA ASN A 46 9.64 -21.55 -12.63
C ASN A 46 8.73 -21.54 -11.39
N ILE A 47 8.95 -22.48 -10.47
CA ILE A 47 8.14 -22.61 -9.26
C ILE A 47 8.21 -21.35 -8.38
N ILE A 48 9.42 -20.80 -8.20
CA ILE A 48 9.61 -19.61 -7.34
C ILE A 48 8.88 -18.41 -7.94
N VAL A 49 8.99 -18.24 -9.25
CA VAL A 49 8.34 -17.14 -9.99
C VAL A 49 6.82 -17.23 -9.88
N GLU A 50 6.24 -18.41 -10.10
CA GLU A 50 4.79 -18.64 -10.05
C GLU A 50 4.21 -18.41 -8.64
N ILE A 51 4.94 -18.83 -7.59
CA ILE A 51 4.58 -18.54 -6.20
C ILE A 51 4.61 -17.04 -5.93
N VAL A 52 5.68 -16.36 -6.36
CA VAL A 52 5.85 -14.92 -6.15
C VAL A 52 4.74 -14.12 -6.86
N GLU A 53 4.38 -14.50 -8.09
CA GLU A 53 3.26 -13.90 -8.82
C GLU A 53 1.92 -14.12 -8.08
N THR A 54 1.70 -15.33 -7.58
CA THR A 54 0.48 -15.68 -6.83
C THR A 54 0.36 -14.89 -5.53
N VAL A 55 1.44 -14.81 -4.74
CA VAL A 55 1.49 -13.99 -3.52
C VAL A 55 1.21 -12.52 -3.85
N HIS A 56 1.76 -12.04 -4.96
CA HIS A 56 1.56 -10.68 -5.40
C HIS A 56 0.09 -10.37 -5.73
N LEU A 57 -0.64 -11.30 -6.36
CA LEU A 57 -2.07 -11.16 -6.63
C LEU A 57 -2.90 -11.02 -5.35
N PHE A 58 -2.58 -11.77 -4.30
CA PHE A 58 -3.21 -11.61 -2.99
C PHE A 58 -2.89 -10.25 -2.36
N LEU A 59 -1.65 -9.77 -2.52
CA LEU A 59 -1.24 -8.47 -2.00
C LEU A 59 -2.01 -7.34 -2.69
N VAL A 60 -2.10 -7.37 -4.02
CA VAL A 60 -2.90 -6.43 -4.81
C VAL A 60 -4.37 -6.49 -4.39
N GLY A 61 -4.96 -7.68 -4.27
CA GLY A 61 -6.34 -7.85 -3.84
C GLY A 61 -6.62 -7.26 -2.45
N THR A 62 -5.69 -7.45 -1.51
CA THR A 62 -5.76 -6.91 -0.14
C THR A 62 -5.67 -5.39 -0.15
N VAL A 63 -4.78 -4.81 -0.94
CA VAL A 63 -4.68 -3.35 -1.05
C VAL A 63 -5.95 -2.77 -1.68
N LEU A 64 -6.49 -3.36 -2.76
CA LEU A 64 -7.78 -2.92 -3.32
C LEU A 64 -8.92 -3.02 -2.31
N PHE A 65 -8.89 -4.05 -1.45
CA PHE A 65 -9.86 -4.20 -0.36
C PHE A 65 -9.72 -3.07 0.68
N LEU A 66 -8.49 -2.78 1.10
CA LEU A 66 -8.20 -1.67 2.01
C LEU A 66 -8.58 -0.32 1.40
N THR A 67 -8.33 -0.11 0.11
CA THR A 67 -8.79 1.07 -0.63
C THR A 67 -10.31 1.14 -0.67
N SER A 68 -11.00 0.03 -0.92
CA SER A 68 -12.47 -0.03 -0.87
C SER A 68 -13.01 0.35 0.51
N LEU A 69 -12.39 -0.17 1.58
CA LEU A 69 -12.73 0.16 2.96
C LEU A 69 -12.43 1.62 3.31
N GLY A 70 -11.28 2.14 2.88
CA GLY A 70 -10.89 3.54 3.10
C GLY A 70 -11.83 4.52 2.41
N LEU A 71 -12.22 4.25 1.17
CA LEU A 71 -13.26 5.03 0.47
C LEU A 71 -14.62 4.91 1.15
N TYR A 72 -14.99 3.73 1.61
CA TYR A 72 -16.24 3.53 2.36
C TYR A 72 -16.25 4.35 3.67
N GLN A 73 -15.14 4.34 4.41
CA GLN A 73 -15.00 5.07 5.67
C GLN A 73 -15.07 6.58 5.45
N LEU A 74 -14.39 7.09 4.42
CA LEU A 74 -14.28 8.53 4.18
C LEU A 74 -15.62 9.17 3.79
N PHE A 75 -16.46 8.44 3.05
CA PHE A 75 -17.67 9.02 2.46
C PHE A 75 -18.99 8.56 3.08
N ILE A 76 -19.02 7.43 3.81
CA ILE A 76 -20.24 6.88 4.38
C ILE A 76 -20.26 7.03 5.90
N GLN A 77 -19.39 6.32 6.61
CA GLN A 77 -19.36 6.33 8.08
C GLN A 77 -17.95 6.08 8.63
N PRO A 78 -17.51 6.84 9.66
CA PRO A 78 -16.29 6.54 10.38
C PRO A 78 -16.49 5.24 11.17
N LEU A 79 -15.87 4.16 10.73
CA LEU A 79 -15.84 2.89 11.46
C LEU A 79 -14.89 3.03 12.67
N PRO A 80 -15.23 2.43 13.83
CA PRO A 80 -14.39 2.46 15.02
C PRO A 80 -13.20 1.50 14.86
N PHE A 81 -12.29 1.82 13.94
CA PHE A 81 -11.06 1.07 13.79
C PHE A 81 -9.98 1.59 14.75
N PRO A 82 -9.16 0.69 15.32
CA PRO A 82 -7.95 1.07 16.04
C PRO A 82 -7.04 1.89 15.12
N GLY A 83 -6.27 2.85 15.69
CA GLY A 83 -5.58 3.92 14.95
C GLY A 83 -4.59 3.50 13.85
N TRP A 84 -4.28 2.21 13.71
CA TRP A 84 -3.46 1.65 12.63
C TRP A 84 -4.23 1.36 11.32
N LEU A 85 -5.57 1.32 11.35
CA LEU A 85 -6.42 1.08 10.17
C LEU A 85 -7.29 2.31 9.81
N LYS A 86 -7.10 3.43 10.52
CA LYS A 86 -7.89 4.65 10.34
C LYS A 86 -7.28 5.50 9.24
N ILE A 87 -7.68 5.28 8.00
CA ILE A 87 -7.30 6.16 6.89
C ILE A 87 -8.10 7.45 7.01
N ASN A 88 -7.41 8.59 7.08
CA ASN A 88 -8.05 9.89 7.30
C ASN A 88 -8.28 10.66 6.00
N ASP A 89 -7.59 10.31 4.90
CA ASP A 89 -7.63 11.05 3.64
C ASP A 89 -7.50 10.17 2.38
N ILE A 90 -8.05 10.65 1.26
CA ILE A 90 -7.94 10.01 -0.07
C ILE A 90 -6.49 9.92 -0.53
N GLU A 91 -5.69 10.93 -0.18
CA GLU A 91 -4.28 11.03 -0.60
C GLU A 91 -3.42 9.89 -0.04
N GLU A 92 -3.69 9.46 1.20
CA GLU A 92 -3.01 8.31 1.81
C GLU A 92 -3.36 7.01 1.08
N LEU A 93 -4.62 6.87 0.66
CA LEU A 93 -5.09 5.75 -0.14
C LEU A 93 -4.42 5.70 -1.51
N GLU A 94 -4.28 6.86 -2.16
CA GLU A 94 -3.60 6.98 -3.46
C GLU A 94 -2.12 6.64 -3.36
N LEU A 95 -1.43 7.16 -2.33
CA LEU A 95 0.00 6.88 -2.11
C LEU A 95 0.25 5.39 -1.87
N ASN A 96 -0.63 4.70 -1.16
CA ASN A 96 -0.54 3.26 -0.93
C ASN A 96 -0.70 2.47 -2.25
N LEU A 97 -1.59 2.89 -3.16
CA LEU A 97 -1.74 2.26 -4.48
C LEU A 97 -0.52 2.50 -5.38
N VAL A 98 0.06 3.70 -5.34
CA VAL A 98 1.30 3.99 -6.08
C VAL A 98 2.47 3.17 -5.51
N GLY A 99 2.57 3.06 -4.20
CA GLY A 99 3.57 2.21 -3.53
C GLY A 99 3.44 0.74 -3.95
N LEU A 100 2.22 0.20 -3.98
CA LEU A 100 1.96 -1.14 -4.51
C LEU A 100 2.42 -1.28 -5.96
N THR A 101 2.09 -0.31 -6.82
CA THR A 101 2.52 -0.32 -8.24
C THR A 101 4.04 -0.44 -8.38
N ILE A 102 4.80 0.27 -7.54
CA ILE A 102 6.27 0.16 -7.54
C ILE A 102 6.71 -1.25 -7.16
N VAL A 103 6.08 -1.86 -6.15
CA VAL A 103 6.36 -3.25 -5.74
C VAL A 103 5.99 -4.24 -6.84
N VAL A 104 4.84 -4.08 -7.51
CA VAL A 104 4.42 -4.91 -8.67
C VAL A 104 5.50 -4.90 -9.75
N LEU A 105 5.98 -3.72 -10.12
CA LEU A 105 7.02 -3.58 -11.15
C LEU A 105 8.33 -4.28 -10.74
N GLY A 106 8.71 -4.18 -9.47
CA GLY A 106 9.90 -4.86 -8.94
C GLY A 106 9.76 -6.39 -8.95
N VAL A 107 8.58 -6.90 -8.56
CA VAL A 107 8.29 -8.34 -8.58
C VAL A 107 8.26 -8.88 -10.02
N ASN A 108 7.65 -8.16 -10.95
CA ASN A 108 7.63 -8.55 -12.36
C ASN A 108 9.05 -8.56 -12.96
N PHE A 109 9.89 -7.58 -12.62
CA PHE A 109 11.29 -7.59 -13.02
C PHE A 109 12.05 -8.82 -12.50
N LEU A 110 11.78 -9.22 -11.25
CA LEU A 110 12.38 -10.43 -10.68
C LEU A 110 11.95 -11.69 -11.43
N SER A 111 10.69 -11.78 -11.82
CA SER A 111 10.16 -12.86 -12.68
C SER A 111 10.97 -13.02 -13.96
N VAL A 112 11.27 -11.90 -14.65
CA VAL A 112 12.03 -11.90 -15.91
C VAL A 112 13.48 -12.34 -15.72
N ILE A 113 14.11 -12.05 -14.57
CA ILE A 113 15.51 -12.45 -14.31
C ILE A 113 15.63 -13.97 -14.11
N PHE A 114 14.62 -14.60 -13.51
CA PHE A 114 14.62 -16.03 -13.24
C PHE A 114 14.26 -16.88 -14.46
N GLU A 115 13.75 -16.28 -15.53
CA GLU A 115 13.45 -16.95 -16.77
C GLU A 115 14.72 -17.10 -17.62
N PRO A 116 15.13 -18.32 -18.02
CA PRO A 116 16.32 -18.54 -18.82
C PRO A 116 16.10 -18.01 -20.25
N GLN A 117 16.46 -16.76 -20.49
CA GLN A 117 16.40 -16.15 -21.83
C GLN A 117 17.79 -15.73 -22.33
N GLU A 118 18.04 -15.95 -23.63
CA GLU A 118 19.27 -15.55 -24.33
C GLU A 118 19.36 -14.03 -24.64
N ILE A 119 18.40 -13.23 -24.18
CA ILE A 119 18.33 -11.79 -24.48
C ILE A 119 19.11 -10.94 -23.48
N ASN A 120 19.55 -9.77 -23.94
CA ASN A 120 20.32 -8.80 -23.17
C ASN A 120 19.57 -8.32 -21.91
N LEU A 121 19.81 -8.95 -20.75
CA LEU A 121 19.26 -8.56 -19.43
C LEU A 121 19.39 -7.05 -19.16
N ALA A 122 20.43 -6.41 -19.69
CA ALA A 122 20.66 -4.97 -19.57
C ALA A 122 19.50 -4.12 -20.15
N VAL A 123 18.88 -4.54 -21.25
CA VAL A 123 17.79 -3.79 -21.91
C VAL A 123 16.52 -3.85 -21.06
N TYR A 124 16.17 -5.02 -20.54
CA TYR A 124 15.04 -5.19 -19.63
C TYR A 124 15.27 -4.48 -18.30
N GLY A 125 16.48 -4.56 -17.74
CA GLY A 125 16.85 -3.86 -16.52
C GLY A 125 16.64 -2.35 -16.63
N ILE A 126 17.07 -1.73 -17.74
CA ILE A 126 16.82 -0.30 -17.99
C ILE A 126 15.33 -0.02 -18.19
N GLY A 127 14.62 -0.91 -18.91
CA GLY A 127 13.18 -0.80 -19.15
C GLY A 127 12.34 -0.76 -17.88
N TYR A 128 12.67 -1.56 -16.86
CA TYR A 128 12.01 -1.55 -15.55
C TYR A 128 12.53 -0.47 -14.61
N ALA A 129 13.84 -0.15 -14.67
CA ALA A 129 14.43 0.86 -13.79
C ALA A 129 13.85 2.26 -14.02
N LEU A 130 13.53 2.62 -15.27
CA LEU A 130 13.01 3.93 -15.62
C LEU A 130 11.63 4.25 -14.98
N PRO A 131 10.58 3.42 -15.14
CA PRO A 131 9.29 3.65 -14.49
C PRO A 131 9.37 3.52 -12.97
N ILE A 132 10.18 2.60 -12.43
CA ILE A 132 10.40 2.48 -10.98
C ILE A 132 11.02 3.77 -10.42
N ALA A 133 12.06 4.31 -11.07
CA ALA A 133 12.70 5.55 -10.65
C ALA A 133 11.76 6.76 -10.76
N ALA A 134 10.97 6.85 -11.82
CA ALA A 134 9.99 7.91 -12.01
C ALA A 134 8.91 7.90 -10.91
N LEU A 135 8.33 6.72 -10.63
CA LEU A 135 7.30 6.56 -9.59
C LEU A 135 7.88 6.76 -8.19
N ALA A 136 9.09 6.26 -7.91
CA ALA A 136 9.76 6.46 -6.63
C ALA A 136 10.09 7.94 -6.39
N TYR A 137 10.54 8.66 -7.42
CA TYR A 137 10.78 10.10 -7.34
C TYR A 137 9.47 10.86 -7.08
N PHE A 138 8.40 10.54 -7.82
CA PHE A 138 7.08 11.12 -7.62
C PHE A 138 6.55 10.89 -6.19
N MET A 139 6.67 9.65 -5.70
CA MET A 139 6.30 9.30 -4.33
C MET A 139 7.13 10.07 -3.30
N LYS A 140 8.45 10.23 -3.50
CA LYS A 140 9.32 10.99 -2.61
C LYS A 140 8.97 12.48 -2.58
N VAL A 141 8.69 13.08 -3.74
CA VAL A 141 8.29 14.49 -3.81
C VAL A 141 6.99 14.71 -3.04
N ARG A 142 6.01 13.82 -3.23
CA ARG A 142 4.68 13.96 -2.65
C ARG A 142 4.61 13.57 -1.17
N SER A 143 5.26 12.48 -0.75
CA SER A 143 5.29 12.08 0.67
C SER A 143 5.99 13.09 1.57
N ARG A 144 6.95 13.86 1.05
CA ARG A 144 7.58 14.96 1.79
C ARG A 144 6.63 16.13 2.05
N ILE A 145 5.62 16.32 1.21
CA ILE A 145 4.59 17.34 1.42
C ILE A 145 3.68 16.90 2.58
N THR A 146 3.19 15.66 2.55
CA THR A 146 2.33 15.10 3.60
C THR A 146 3.04 14.99 4.95
N LYS A 147 4.31 14.57 4.98
CA LYS A 147 5.08 14.43 6.23
C LYS A 147 5.38 15.77 6.88
N ARG A 148 5.65 16.81 6.09
CA ARG A 148 5.93 18.17 6.58
C ARG A 148 4.71 18.79 7.27
N SER A 149 3.50 18.58 6.74
CA SER A 149 2.26 19.08 7.37
C SER A 149 1.96 18.40 8.72
N ARG A 150 2.38 17.15 8.90
CA ARG A 150 2.21 16.41 10.15
C ARG A 150 3.25 16.81 11.20
N GLU A 151 4.51 17.02 10.79
CA GLU A 151 5.58 17.56 11.66
C GLU A 151 5.32 19.03 12.08
N GLU A 152 4.79 19.88 11.19
CA GLU A 152 4.35 21.24 11.53
C GLU A 152 3.16 21.24 12.50
N GLY A 153 2.21 20.31 12.33
CA GLY A 153 1.06 20.13 13.24
C GLY A 153 1.47 19.67 14.65
N GLU A 154 2.40 18.73 14.76
CA GLU A 154 2.96 18.28 16.05
C GLU A 154 3.76 19.39 16.75
N CYS A 155 4.50 20.20 16.00
CA CYS A 155 5.24 21.34 16.53
C CYS A 155 4.30 22.45 17.05
N LEU A 156 3.23 22.78 16.31
CA LEU A 156 2.22 23.74 16.76
C LEU A 156 1.44 23.23 17.97
N ALA A 157 1.14 21.93 18.05
CA ALA A 157 0.52 21.33 19.22
C ALA A 157 1.44 21.34 20.45
N ALA A 158 2.75 21.10 20.25
CA ALA A 158 3.75 21.21 21.31
C ALA A 158 3.90 22.65 21.81
N ILE A 159 3.95 23.63 20.91
CA ILE A 159 3.99 25.06 21.27
C ILE A 159 2.72 25.48 22.02
N GLY A 160 1.54 25.01 21.58
CA GLY A 160 0.27 25.26 22.28
C GLY A 160 0.28 24.75 23.72
N LYS A 161 0.83 23.55 23.96
CA LYS A 161 0.98 22.98 25.31
C LYS A 161 1.91 23.81 26.21
N VAL A 162 3.05 24.23 25.67
CA VAL A 162 4.03 25.03 26.41
C VAL A 162 3.45 26.40 26.78
N VAL A 163 2.67 27.02 25.89
CA VAL A 163 2.00 28.31 26.14
C VAL A 163 0.89 28.17 27.19
N THR A 164 0.16 27.05 27.22
CA THR A 164 -0.87 26.82 28.25
C THR A 164 -0.26 26.54 29.62
N GLU A 165 0.82 25.77 29.71
CA GLU A 165 1.54 25.51 30.98
C GLU A 165 2.22 26.78 31.52
N ASP A 166 2.79 27.61 30.63
CA ASP A 166 3.42 28.87 31.03
C ASP A 166 2.38 29.88 31.54
N SER A 167 1.20 29.94 30.91
CA SER A 167 0.10 30.78 31.38
C SER A 167 -0.43 30.34 32.75
N GLU A 168 -0.68 29.05 32.99
CA GLU A 168 -1.12 28.54 34.31
C GLU A 168 -0.09 28.82 35.42
N SER A 169 1.21 28.71 35.11
CA SER A 169 2.28 29.01 36.07
C SER A 169 2.36 30.50 36.43
N SER A 170 2.03 31.39 35.47
CA SER A 170 2.01 32.84 35.65
C SER A 170 0.83 33.28 36.54
N TRP A 171 -0.37 32.69 36.37
CA TRP A 171 -1.53 32.94 37.24
C TRP A 171 -1.30 32.45 38.68
N LEU A 172 -0.71 31.26 38.87
CA LEU A 172 -0.37 30.71 40.19
C LEU A 172 0.71 31.49 40.96
N SER A 173 1.46 32.32 40.24
CA SER A 173 2.50 33.18 40.81
C SER A 173 1.94 34.55 41.26
N ASP A 174 0.85 35.00 40.64
CA ASP A 174 0.18 36.27 40.95
C ASP A 174 -0.81 36.11 42.12
N GLU A 175 -1.55 35.00 42.18
CA GLU A 175 -2.51 34.70 43.26
C GLU A 175 -1.84 34.41 44.63
N ARG A 176 -0.51 34.25 44.66
CA ARG A 176 0.27 34.04 45.90
C ARG A 176 0.88 35.33 46.47
N LYS A 177 0.56 36.49 45.88
CA LYS A 177 1.09 37.80 46.31
C LYS A 177 0.06 38.72 46.98
N ASP A 178 -1.18 38.27 47.14
CA ASP A 178 -2.23 38.98 47.88
C ASP A 178 -2.53 38.31 49.24
#